data_AF-A0AAD8LLK8-F1
#
_entry.id   AF-A0AAD8LLK8-F1
#
_cell.length_a   1.000
_cell.length_b   1.000
_cell.length_c   1.000
_cell.angle_alpha   90.00
_cell.angle_beta   90.00
_cell.angle_gamma   90.00
#
_symmetry.space_group_name_H-M   'P 1'
#
loop_
_entity.id
_entity.type
_entity.pdbx_description
1 polymer ?
#
loop_
_entity_poly.entity_id
_entity_poly.type
_entity_poly.pdbx_seq_one_letter_code
_entity_poly.pdbx_strand_id
1 'polypeptide(L)'
;MGKKKRRREEEDPRKSYSVPDFGVLASLYPSFEPYVFYSPADGSPKINWKDFNATRQLTSVLLLHHHSLTWWIPDGQLCPTVPNRANYIHWLEDLLSSDIIPNYHRDQNIVKGFDIGTGANCIYPLLGASLLGWSFVGTDVTGIALEWAERNVKNNPQISKLIEIRKVDFEEESTNQNTSNGESYSGPPILLGVVKTDEKFDFCMCNPPFFVTMDEAGLNPNTSCGGTPAEMVCPGGEQAFISRMIQDSVQLKQSFRWFTSMVGKKSSLKNLTSKLREVGVTVVKTTEFVQGQTSRWGIAWSFIPPSKKIVSSHVATKNILTFMLEGIHRQFCAFHVLQSVESFFKESGASCILNAASFYIDVISNDLHFRITVFEQIPGTLLVRGSLKPGEIVVPGLLSTIFLQLEDALKKEFCSGKVSTHLLDSNHA
;
A
#
# COMPACT_ATOMS: atom_id res chain seq x y z
N MET A 1 -11.36 -11.80 49.50
CA MET A 1 -11.37 -12.50 48.19
C MET A 1 -11.88 -11.57 47.11
N GLY A 2 -11.00 -10.81 46.47
CA GLY A 2 -11.37 -9.91 45.37
C GLY A 2 -11.37 -10.65 44.04
N LYS A 3 -12.53 -10.73 43.38
CA LYS A 3 -12.65 -11.30 42.03
C LYS A 3 -11.89 -10.41 41.04
N LYS A 4 -10.80 -10.93 40.47
CA LYS A 4 -10.13 -10.32 39.31
C LYS A 4 -11.13 -10.24 38.15
N LYS A 5 -11.51 -9.03 37.78
CA LYS A 5 -12.25 -8.73 36.55
C LYS A 5 -11.34 -9.15 35.38
N ARG A 6 -11.74 -10.19 34.66
CA ARG A 6 -11.06 -10.64 33.43
C ARG A 6 -11.16 -9.48 32.43
N ARG A 7 -10.03 -8.86 32.06
CA ARG A 7 -9.98 -7.95 30.91
C ARG A 7 -10.42 -8.76 29.69
N ARG A 8 -11.44 -8.29 28.96
CA ARG A 8 -11.71 -8.78 27.60
C ARG A 8 -10.44 -8.49 26.81
N GLU A 9 -9.85 -9.52 26.21
CA GLU A 9 -8.84 -9.33 25.18
C GLU A 9 -9.53 -8.56 24.04
N GLU A 10 -9.03 -7.37 23.72
CA GLU A 10 -9.47 -6.65 22.51
C GLU A 10 -8.98 -7.48 21.32
N GLU A 11 -9.92 -8.08 20.57
CA GLU A 11 -9.60 -8.74 19.31
C GLU A 11 -9.05 -7.72 18.32
N ASP A 12 -7.96 -8.07 17.64
CA ASP A 12 -7.42 -7.27 16.53
C ASP A 12 -8.54 -7.05 15.49
N PRO A 13 -8.97 -5.81 15.21
CA PRO A 13 -10.04 -5.53 14.27
C PRO A 13 -9.77 -6.14 12.88
N ARG A 14 -8.49 -6.32 12.51
CA ARG A 14 -8.07 -6.93 11.24
C ARG A 14 -8.32 -8.45 11.19
N LYS A 15 -8.53 -9.12 12.33
CA LYS A 15 -8.95 -10.53 12.42
C LYS A 15 -10.46 -10.73 12.27
N SER A 16 -11.26 -9.66 12.35
CA SER A 16 -12.73 -9.71 12.26
C SER A 16 -13.25 -10.10 10.88
N TYR A 17 -12.40 -10.18 9.85
CA TYR A 17 -12.78 -10.53 8.47
C TYR A 17 -12.36 -11.93 8.04
N SER A 18 -12.12 -12.82 9.01
CA SER A 18 -12.07 -14.27 8.76
C SER A 18 -13.41 -14.77 8.18
N VAL A 19 -13.44 -15.99 7.63
CA VAL A 19 -14.66 -16.53 7.01
C VAL A 19 -15.80 -16.50 8.04
N PRO A 20 -16.92 -15.79 7.77
CA PRO A 20 -17.98 -15.68 8.75
C PRO A 20 -18.64 -17.03 9.03
N ASP A 21 -18.97 -17.30 10.28
CA ASP A 21 -19.81 -18.45 10.63
C ASP A 21 -21.26 -18.14 10.28
N PHE A 22 -21.70 -18.61 9.11
CA PHE A 22 -23.06 -18.39 8.63
C PHE A 22 -24.13 -19.01 9.52
N GLY A 23 -23.83 -20.08 10.26
CA GLY A 23 -24.77 -20.71 11.18
C GLY A 23 -25.02 -19.82 12.40
N VAL A 24 -23.95 -19.26 12.97
CA VAL A 24 -24.05 -18.28 14.05
C VAL A 24 -24.81 -17.04 13.57
N LEU A 25 -24.46 -16.50 12.40
CA LEU A 25 -25.15 -15.32 11.85
C LEU A 25 -26.64 -15.59 11.60
N ALA A 26 -27.01 -16.75 11.05
CA ALA A 26 -28.41 -17.13 10.88
C ALA A 26 -29.17 -17.18 12.21
N SER A 27 -28.54 -17.71 13.27
CA SER A 27 -29.17 -17.77 14.59
C SER A 27 -29.40 -16.39 15.23
N LEU A 28 -28.55 -15.41 14.91
CA LEU A 28 -28.61 -14.06 15.46
C LEU A 28 -29.51 -13.12 14.65
N TYR A 29 -29.67 -13.39 13.35
CA TYR A 29 -30.35 -12.52 12.41
C TYR A 29 -31.41 -13.32 11.63
N PRO A 30 -32.68 -13.35 12.10
CA PRO A 30 -33.76 -14.10 11.44
C PRO A 30 -33.99 -13.73 9.97
N SER A 31 -33.65 -12.50 9.57
CA SER A 31 -33.74 -12.08 8.17
C SER A 31 -32.68 -12.71 7.26
N PHE A 32 -31.60 -13.28 7.82
CA PHE A 32 -30.54 -13.97 7.09
C PHE A 32 -30.72 -15.49 7.06
N GLU A 33 -31.40 -16.06 8.06
CA GLU A 33 -31.65 -17.50 8.18
C GLU A 33 -32.20 -18.16 6.89
N PRO A 34 -33.16 -17.57 6.15
CA PRO A 34 -33.68 -18.15 4.90
C PRO A 34 -32.64 -18.33 3.78
N TYR A 35 -31.48 -17.67 3.87
CA TYR A 35 -30.43 -17.71 2.86
C TYR A 35 -29.30 -18.70 3.19
N VAL A 36 -29.34 -19.33 4.37
CA VAL A 36 -28.33 -20.29 4.82
C VAL A 36 -28.84 -21.71 4.62
N PHE A 37 -28.03 -22.54 3.96
CA PHE A 37 -28.27 -23.97 3.82
C PHE A 37 -27.07 -24.77 4.32
N TYR A 38 -27.29 -26.03 4.70
CA TYR A 38 -26.23 -26.88 5.22
C TYR A 38 -25.75 -27.84 4.14
N SER A 39 -24.43 -27.90 3.95
CA SER A 39 -23.78 -28.80 3.00
C SER A 39 -24.07 -30.27 3.37
N PRO A 40 -24.61 -31.08 2.45
CA PRO A 40 -24.85 -32.50 2.73
C PRO A 40 -23.56 -33.31 2.97
N ALA A 41 -22.41 -32.82 2.51
CA ALA A 41 -21.14 -33.54 2.58
C ALA A 41 -20.46 -33.46 3.95
N ASP A 42 -20.55 -32.31 4.63
CA ASP A 42 -19.81 -32.03 5.86
C ASP A 42 -20.65 -31.31 6.92
N GLY A 43 -21.93 -31.03 6.66
CA GLY A 43 -22.82 -30.29 7.57
C GLY A 43 -22.44 -28.82 7.75
N SER A 44 -21.51 -28.27 6.96
CA SER A 44 -21.09 -26.87 7.11
C SER A 44 -22.18 -25.92 6.57
N PRO A 45 -22.45 -24.79 7.25
CA PRO A 45 -23.39 -23.79 6.75
C PRO A 45 -22.79 -23.06 5.53
N LYS A 46 -23.61 -22.85 4.51
CA LYS A 46 -23.27 -22.25 3.22
C LYS A 46 -24.33 -21.24 2.80
N ILE A 47 -23.98 -20.37 1.87
CA ILE A 47 -24.91 -19.49 1.17
C ILE A 47 -24.78 -19.67 -0.34
N ASN A 48 -25.85 -19.32 -1.07
CA ASN A 48 -25.81 -19.33 -2.53
C ASN A 48 -25.19 -18.04 -3.06
N TRP A 49 -23.91 -18.08 -3.43
CA TRP A 49 -23.17 -16.92 -3.95
C TRP A 49 -23.68 -16.40 -5.31
N LYS A 50 -24.57 -17.13 -5.98
CA LYS A 50 -25.23 -16.69 -7.22
C LYS A 50 -26.56 -15.96 -6.96
N ASP A 51 -27.09 -16.07 -5.75
CA ASP A 51 -28.29 -15.34 -5.35
C ASP A 51 -27.92 -13.94 -4.87
N PHE A 52 -28.41 -12.93 -5.61
CA PHE A 52 -28.23 -11.53 -5.27
C PHE A 52 -28.81 -11.20 -3.89
N ASN A 53 -29.97 -11.77 -3.52
CA ASN A 53 -30.59 -11.49 -2.24
C ASN A 53 -29.81 -12.10 -1.08
N ALA A 54 -29.30 -13.32 -1.25
CA ALA A 54 -28.43 -13.96 -0.26
C ALA A 54 -27.16 -13.14 -0.01
N THR A 55 -26.50 -12.67 -1.08
CA THR A 55 -25.28 -11.87 -0.96
C THR A 55 -25.55 -10.47 -0.39
N ARG A 56 -26.63 -9.80 -0.82
CA ARG A 56 -27.09 -8.53 -0.24
C ARG A 56 -27.36 -8.66 1.25
N GLN A 57 -28.06 -9.73 1.65
CA GLN A 57 -28.43 -9.90 3.05
C GLN A 57 -27.25 -10.31 3.92
N LEU A 58 -26.32 -11.13 3.42
CA LEU A 58 -25.06 -11.37 4.10
C LEU A 58 -24.30 -10.06 4.33
N THR A 59 -24.17 -9.22 3.31
CA THR A 59 -23.48 -7.91 3.43
C THR A 59 -24.14 -7.02 4.46
N SER A 60 -25.48 -6.91 4.45
CA SER A 60 -26.22 -6.15 5.47
C SER A 60 -25.96 -6.67 6.88
N VAL A 61 -25.97 -8.00 7.08
CA VAL A 61 -25.72 -8.61 8.40
C VAL A 61 -24.30 -8.38 8.86
N LEU A 62 -23.30 -8.52 7.98
CA LEU A 62 -21.90 -8.29 8.35
C LEU A 62 -21.66 -6.83 8.74
N LEU A 63 -22.25 -5.88 8.01
CA LEU A 63 -22.16 -4.45 8.33
C LEU A 63 -22.81 -4.12 9.67
N LEU A 64 -23.99 -4.69 9.94
CA LEU A 64 -24.66 -4.50 11.21
C LEU A 64 -23.87 -5.15 12.36
N HIS A 65 -23.42 -6.39 12.19
CA HIS A 65 -22.79 -7.19 13.24
C HIS A 65 -21.43 -6.65 13.66
N HIS A 66 -20.57 -6.31 12.69
CA HIS A 66 -19.18 -5.92 12.95
C HIS A 66 -18.98 -4.40 13.04
N HIS A 67 -19.84 -3.62 12.40
CA HIS A 67 -19.65 -2.17 12.28
C HIS A 67 -20.83 -1.36 12.81
N SER A 68 -21.90 -2.01 13.30
CA SER A 68 -23.13 -1.33 13.74
C SER A 68 -23.70 -0.41 12.64
N LEU A 69 -23.53 -0.81 11.37
CA LEU A 69 -23.98 -0.06 10.21
C LEU A 69 -25.31 -0.62 9.69
N THR A 70 -26.32 0.24 9.62
CA THR A 70 -27.60 -0.06 8.95
C THR A 70 -27.46 0.26 7.47
N TRP A 71 -27.56 -0.75 6.61
CA TRP A 71 -27.17 -0.63 5.21
C TRP A 71 -28.11 -1.40 4.29
N TRP A 72 -28.41 -0.83 3.12
CA TRP A 72 -29.17 -1.50 2.07
C TRP A 72 -28.88 -0.94 0.67
N ILE A 73 -29.13 -1.74 -0.37
CA ILE A 73 -29.06 -1.30 -1.79
C ILE A 73 -30.28 -1.80 -2.56
N PRO A 74 -30.72 -1.09 -3.61
CA PRO A 74 -31.81 -1.54 -4.47
C PRO A 74 -31.33 -2.68 -5.38
N ASP A 75 -32.29 -3.33 -6.03
CA ASP A 75 -32.01 -4.44 -6.93
C ASP A 75 -31.14 -4.00 -8.13
N GLY A 76 -30.28 -4.90 -8.59
CA GLY A 76 -29.43 -4.69 -9.76
C GLY A 76 -28.14 -3.89 -9.52
N GLN A 77 -27.98 -3.23 -8.37
CA GLN A 77 -26.73 -2.53 -8.01
C GLN A 77 -25.61 -3.50 -7.61
N LEU A 78 -24.36 -3.04 -7.66
CA LEU A 78 -23.23 -3.87 -7.25
C LEU A 78 -23.24 -4.09 -5.73
N CYS A 79 -23.41 -5.35 -5.31
CA CYS A 79 -23.33 -5.73 -3.91
C CYS A 79 -21.87 -5.92 -3.47
N PRO A 80 -21.36 -5.14 -2.49
CA PRO A 80 -19.96 -5.23 -2.09
C PRO A 80 -19.73 -6.43 -1.16
N THR A 81 -18.55 -7.05 -1.26
CA THR A 81 -18.05 -8.04 -0.31
C THR A 81 -17.25 -7.35 0.80
N VAL A 82 -17.82 -7.24 2.01
CA VAL A 82 -17.27 -6.43 3.11
C VAL A 82 -15.78 -6.70 3.38
N PRO A 83 -15.28 -7.96 3.49
CA PRO A 83 -13.87 -8.22 3.78
C PRO A 83 -12.89 -7.60 2.77
N ASN A 84 -13.20 -7.72 1.48
CA ASN A 84 -12.34 -7.17 0.44
C ASN A 84 -12.36 -5.63 0.43
N ARG A 85 -13.48 -5.01 0.81
CA ARG A 85 -13.57 -3.55 0.93
C ARG A 85 -12.79 -3.05 2.14
N ALA A 86 -12.87 -3.76 3.27
CA ALA A 86 -12.10 -3.45 4.46
C ALA A 86 -10.58 -3.58 4.25
N ASN A 87 -10.11 -4.56 3.47
CA ASN A 87 -8.69 -4.68 3.11
C ASN A 87 -8.13 -3.40 2.46
N TYR A 88 -8.94 -2.73 1.62
CA TYR A 88 -8.53 -1.47 1.02
C TYR A 88 -8.46 -0.34 2.06
N ILE A 89 -9.44 -0.24 2.96
CA ILE A 89 -9.42 0.75 4.06
C ILE A 89 -8.18 0.57 4.95
N HIS A 90 -7.86 -0.67 5.35
CA HIS A 90 -6.66 -0.94 6.16
C HIS A 90 -5.36 -0.67 5.42
N TRP A 91 -5.30 -0.92 4.11
CA TRP A 91 -4.12 -0.54 3.34
C TRP A 91 -3.94 0.97 3.24
N LEU A 92 -5.04 1.73 3.14
CA LEU A 92 -4.98 3.19 3.24
C LEU A 92 -4.52 3.65 4.62
N GLU A 93 -4.98 2.99 5.69
CA GLU A 93 -4.54 3.27 7.06
C GLU A 93 -3.03 3.07 7.22
N ASP A 94 -2.50 1.97 6.68
CA ASP A 94 -1.06 1.69 6.66
C ASP A 94 -0.29 2.74 5.84
N LEU A 95 -0.80 3.12 4.66
CA LEU A 95 -0.18 4.15 3.81
C LEU A 95 -0.12 5.52 4.51
N LEU A 96 -1.20 5.92 5.17
CA LEU A 96 -1.31 7.20 5.87
C LEU A 96 -0.47 7.26 7.14
N SER A 97 -0.33 6.12 7.82
CA SER A 97 0.50 5.96 9.02
C SER A 97 1.99 5.81 8.70
N SER A 98 2.33 5.52 7.44
CA SER A 98 3.71 5.37 7.00
C SER A 98 4.44 6.71 6.89
N ASP A 99 5.75 6.68 7.12
CA ASP A 99 6.64 7.83 6.89
C ASP A 99 7.08 7.96 5.42
N ILE A 100 6.42 7.27 4.48
CA ILE A 100 6.82 7.24 3.07
C ILE A 100 6.81 8.66 2.47
N ILE A 101 5.77 9.44 2.73
CA ILE A 101 5.65 10.86 2.35
C ILE A 101 5.34 11.71 3.58
N PRO A 102 5.76 12.98 3.64
CA PRO A 102 5.49 13.83 4.79
C PRO A 102 4.00 13.98 5.04
N ASN A 103 3.62 13.95 6.32
CA ASN A 103 2.28 14.28 6.75
C ASN A 103 2.21 15.74 7.18
N TYR A 104 2.05 16.65 6.21
CA TYR A 104 1.93 18.09 6.48
C TYR A 104 0.61 18.48 7.16
N HIS A 105 -0.37 17.57 7.21
CA HIS A 105 -1.69 17.78 7.78
C HIS A 105 -1.86 17.07 9.13
N ARG A 106 -0.77 16.67 9.80
CA ARG A 106 -0.81 15.96 11.09
C ARG A 106 -1.58 16.72 12.19
N ASP A 107 -1.67 18.04 12.08
CA ASP A 107 -2.41 18.90 13.03
C ASP A 107 -3.93 18.92 12.78
N GLN A 108 -4.40 18.36 11.66
CA GLN A 108 -5.83 18.13 11.41
C GLN A 108 -6.22 16.80 12.04
N ASN A 109 -7.04 16.86 13.10
CA ASN A 109 -7.42 15.68 13.89
C ASN A 109 -8.23 14.61 13.13
N ILE A 110 -8.69 14.89 11.89
CA ILE A 110 -9.59 14.00 11.14
C ILE A 110 -9.05 13.82 9.73
N VAL A 111 -8.77 12.57 9.36
CA VAL A 111 -8.40 12.18 7.99
C VAL A 111 -9.57 12.45 7.05
N LYS A 112 -9.28 13.04 5.88
CA LYS A 112 -10.29 13.33 4.84
C LYS A 112 -10.02 12.54 3.57
N GLY A 113 -10.88 11.58 3.27
CA GLY A 113 -10.85 10.75 2.07
C GLY A 113 -11.78 11.27 0.96
N PHE A 114 -11.50 10.84 -0.28
CA PHE A 114 -12.35 11.08 -1.44
C PHE A 114 -12.62 9.76 -2.15
N ASP A 115 -13.87 9.35 -2.24
CA ASP A 115 -14.29 8.09 -2.89
C ASP A 115 -14.89 8.37 -4.26
N ILE A 116 -14.30 7.77 -5.30
CA ILE A 116 -14.66 7.95 -6.70
C ILE A 116 -15.52 6.77 -7.16
N GLY A 117 -16.77 7.04 -7.50
CA GLY A 117 -17.75 5.99 -7.81
C GLY A 117 -18.16 5.24 -6.55
N THR A 118 -18.70 5.98 -5.58
CA THR A 118 -19.09 5.44 -4.26
C THR A 118 -20.22 4.41 -4.37
N GLY A 119 -20.97 4.45 -5.47
CA GLY A 119 -22.06 3.53 -5.77
C GLY A 119 -23.24 3.68 -4.81
N ALA A 120 -24.34 2.98 -5.12
CA ALA A 120 -25.50 2.92 -4.22
C ALA A 120 -25.14 2.39 -2.82
N ASN A 121 -24.07 1.58 -2.74
CA ASN A 121 -23.63 0.96 -1.51
C ASN A 121 -22.85 1.91 -0.57
N CYS A 122 -22.16 2.94 -1.06
CA CYS A 122 -21.37 3.87 -0.24
C CYS A 122 -20.42 3.15 0.75
N ILE A 123 -19.90 1.98 0.37
CA ILE A 123 -19.28 1.04 1.32
C ILE A 123 -18.00 1.58 1.93
N TYR A 124 -17.18 2.28 1.14
CA TYR A 124 -15.89 2.78 1.60
C TYR A 124 -16.04 3.95 2.58
N PRO A 125 -16.84 5.00 2.31
CA PRO A 125 -17.10 6.04 3.28
C PRO A 125 -17.67 5.51 4.59
N LEU A 126 -18.63 4.58 4.53
CA LEU A 126 -19.27 4.01 5.72
C LEU A 126 -18.26 3.21 6.57
N LEU A 127 -17.45 2.34 5.94
CA LEU A 127 -16.44 1.57 6.64
C LEU A 127 -15.35 2.46 7.24
N GLY A 128 -14.79 3.40 6.47
CA GLY A 128 -13.73 4.27 6.96
C GLY A 128 -14.20 5.20 8.10
N ALA A 129 -15.42 5.74 8.00
CA ALA A 129 -16.01 6.53 9.08
C ALA A 129 -16.30 5.68 10.32
N SER A 130 -16.85 4.47 10.16
CA SER A 130 -17.18 3.59 11.28
C SER A 130 -15.96 3.00 11.98
N LEU A 131 -14.91 2.64 11.24
CA LEU A 131 -13.72 1.97 11.77
C LEU A 131 -12.72 2.97 12.34
N LEU A 132 -12.50 4.08 11.65
CA LEU A 132 -11.35 4.97 11.86
C LEU A 132 -11.75 6.43 12.10
N GLY A 133 -13.06 6.74 12.10
CA GLY A 133 -13.55 8.11 12.28
C GLY A 133 -13.19 9.06 11.14
N TRP A 134 -12.84 8.52 9.97
CA TRP A 134 -12.47 9.32 8.80
C TRP A 134 -13.67 10.05 8.22
N SER A 135 -13.41 11.23 7.68
CA SER A 135 -14.38 11.99 6.88
C SER A 135 -14.20 11.69 5.40
N PHE A 136 -15.29 11.77 4.63
CA PHE A 136 -15.31 11.41 3.22
C PHE A 136 -16.15 12.38 2.40
N VAL A 137 -15.70 12.60 1.17
CA VAL A 137 -16.56 13.01 0.05
C VAL A 137 -16.72 11.79 -0.86
N GLY A 138 -17.93 11.25 -0.97
CA GLY A 138 -18.28 10.19 -1.89
C GLY A 138 -18.94 10.75 -3.14
N THR A 139 -18.46 10.33 -4.32
CA THR A 139 -18.94 10.86 -5.60
C THR A 139 -19.51 9.77 -6.48
N ASP A 140 -20.52 10.10 -7.26
CA ASP A 140 -21.07 9.22 -8.29
C ASP A 140 -21.70 10.02 -9.44
N VAL A 141 -21.89 9.36 -10.58
CA VAL A 141 -22.46 9.93 -11.80
C VAL A 141 -23.95 9.59 -11.94
N THR A 142 -24.43 8.53 -11.27
CA THR A 142 -25.82 8.06 -11.43
C THR A 142 -26.72 8.54 -10.30
N GLY A 143 -27.94 8.99 -10.65
CA GLY A 143 -28.91 9.45 -9.66
C GLY A 143 -29.30 8.37 -8.64
N ILE A 144 -29.44 7.11 -9.09
CA ILE A 144 -29.77 5.96 -8.21
C ILE A 144 -28.65 5.71 -7.21
N ALA A 145 -27.39 5.75 -7.63
CA ALA A 145 -26.27 5.57 -6.70
C ALA A 145 -26.25 6.67 -5.65
N LEU A 146 -26.39 7.93 -6.06
CA LEU A 146 -26.40 9.08 -5.15
C LEU A 146 -27.55 9.02 -4.14
N GLU A 147 -28.76 8.73 -4.61
CA GLU A 147 -29.96 8.59 -3.75
C GLU A 147 -29.74 7.53 -2.66
N TRP A 148 -29.23 6.36 -3.03
CA TRP A 148 -29.04 5.26 -2.09
C TRP A 148 -27.81 5.42 -1.22
N ALA A 149 -26.72 6.01 -1.73
CA ALA A 149 -25.58 6.40 -0.92
C ALA A 149 -26.03 7.37 0.19
N GLU A 150 -26.79 8.42 -0.16
CA GLU A 150 -27.34 9.35 0.82
C GLU A 150 -28.26 8.67 1.84
N ARG A 151 -29.12 7.73 1.41
CA ARG A 151 -29.97 6.96 2.33
C ARG A 151 -29.13 6.15 3.32
N ASN A 152 -28.11 5.46 2.83
CA ASN A 152 -27.21 4.68 3.69
C ASN A 152 -26.46 5.57 4.69
N VAL A 153 -26.03 6.78 4.28
CA VAL A 153 -25.44 7.76 5.20
C VAL A 153 -26.45 8.23 6.24
N LYS A 154 -27.68 8.59 5.82
CA LYS A 154 -28.76 9.08 6.70
C LYS A 154 -29.22 8.02 7.71
N ASN A 155 -29.19 6.74 7.35
CA ASN A 155 -29.53 5.62 8.22
C ASN A 155 -28.49 5.37 9.33
N ASN A 156 -27.33 6.03 9.28
CA ASN A 156 -26.24 5.89 10.26
C ASN A 156 -25.91 7.26 10.88
N PRO A 157 -26.80 7.82 11.72
CA PRO A 157 -26.68 9.18 12.25
C PRO A 157 -25.37 9.42 13.02
N GLN A 158 -24.80 8.38 13.63
CA GLN A 158 -23.54 8.42 14.39
C GLN A 158 -22.31 8.81 13.53
N ILE A 159 -22.35 8.55 12.22
CA ILE A 159 -21.27 8.90 11.27
C ILE A 159 -21.73 9.82 10.13
N SER A 160 -23.04 10.11 10.03
CA SER A 160 -23.61 10.88 8.93
C SER A 160 -22.92 12.22 8.65
N LYS A 161 -22.44 12.92 9.69
CA LYS A 161 -21.73 14.21 9.56
C LYS A 161 -20.32 14.08 8.98
N LEU A 162 -19.78 12.88 8.93
CA LEU A 162 -18.46 12.60 8.38
C LEU A 162 -18.50 12.37 6.86
N ILE A 163 -19.68 12.15 6.27
CA ILE A 163 -19.79 11.70 4.88
C ILE A 163 -20.66 12.70 4.08
N GLU A 164 -20.04 13.35 3.11
CA GLU A 164 -20.72 14.16 2.08
C GLU A 164 -20.90 13.31 0.81
N ILE A 165 -22.10 13.31 0.23
CA ILE A 165 -22.35 12.72 -1.10
C ILE A 165 -22.43 13.86 -2.12
N ARG A 166 -21.71 13.72 -3.24
CA ARG A 166 -21.62 14.76 -4.28
C ARG A 166 -21.85 14.16 -5.66
N LYS A 167 -22.74 14.79 -6.42
CA LYS A 167 -22.98 14.45 -7.82
C LYS A 167 -21.83 14.91 -8.69
N VAL A 168 -21.45 14.07 -9.65
CA VAL A 168 -20.57 14.45 -10.76
C VAL A 168 -21.44 14.91 -11.93
N ASP A 169 -21.37 16.19 -12.26
CA ASP A 169 -21.98 16.74 -13.46
C ASP A 169 -20.90 16.88 -14.54
N PHE A 170 -21.09 16.22 -15.67
CA PHE A 170 -20.21 16.39 -16.83
C PHE A 170 -20.68 17.59 -17.64
N GLU A 171 -19.81 18.57 -17.86
CA GLU A 171 -20.07 19.60 -18.88
C GLU A 171 -19.98 18.94 -20.27
N GLU A 172 -21.11 18.91 -21.00
CA GLU A 172 -21.27 18.22 -22.29
C GLU A 172 -20.27 18.70 -23.37
N GLU A 173 -19.68 19.88 -23.22
CA GLU A 173 -18.87 20.55 -24.24
C GLU A 173 -17.51 19.89 -24.55
N SER A 174 -17.05 18.93 -23.74
CA SER A 174 -15.72 18.32 -23.91
C SER A 174 -15.69 17.02 -24.76
N THR A 175 -16.83 16.55 -25.26
CA THR A 175 -16.95 15.22 -25.90
C THR A 175 -16.64 15.18 -27.40
N ASN A 176 -16.35 16.31 -28.04
CA ASN A 176 -16.07 16.40 -29.49
C ASN A 176 -14.57 16.48 -29.85
N GLN A 177 -13.74 15.59 -29.32
CA GLN A 177 -12.43 15.32 -29.94
C GLN A 177 -12.42 13.94 -30.59
N ASN A 178 -12.60 13.94 -31.91
CA ASN A 178 -12.40 12.81 -32.80
C ASN A 178 -10.97 12.26 -32.64
N THR A 179 -10.80 11.11 -31.99
CA THR A 179 -9.55 10.33 -32.07
C THR A 179 -9.65 9.33 -33.22
N SER A 180 -9.53 9.81 -34.45
CA SER A 180 -9.07 8.99 -35.57
C SER A 180 -7.56 8.87 -35.46
N ASN A 181 -7.09 7.91 -34.65
CA ASN A 181 -5.75 7.27 -34.69
C ASN A 181 -5.56 6.38 -33.45
N GLY A 182 -6.11 5.16 -33.48
CA GLY A 182 -5.55 3.95 -32.84
C GLY A 182 -5.24 3.85 -31.33
N GLU A 183 -5.14 4.92 -30.53
CA GLU A 183 -4.61 4.81 -29.16
C GLU A 183 -5.32 5.71 -28.12
N SER A 184 -5.68 5.08 -26.98
CA SER A 184 -6.19 5.65 -25.71
C SER A 184 -7.52 6.40 -25.74
N TYR A 185 -8.56 5.80 -25.16
CA TYR A 185 -9.85 6.46 -24.88
C TYR A 185 -9.68 7.72 -24.02
N SER A 186 -10.19 8.86 -24.51
CA SER A 186 -10.20 10.16 -23.84
C SER A 186 -11.61 10.56 -23.39
N GLY A 187 -12.23 9.78 -22.49
CA GLY A 187 -13.48 10.21 -21.87
C GLY A 187 -13.28 11.39 -20.90
N PRO A 188 -14.36 11.91 -20.28
CA PRO A 188 -14.28 13.09 -19.43
C PRO A 188 -13.34 12.88 -18.23
N PRO A 189 -12.86 13.99 -17.61
CA PRO A 189 -12.14 13.95 -16.35
C PRO A 189 -12.94 13.21 -15.26
N ILE A 190 -12.22 12.60 -14.32
CA ILE A 190 -12.76 11.82 -13.20
C ILE A 190 -12.83 12.65 -11.91
N LEU A 191 -11.82 13.47 -11.65
CA LEU A 191 -11.66 14.27 -10.43
C LEU A 191 -11.76 15.78 -10.69
N LEU A 192 -11.35 16.24 -11.88
CA LEU A 192 -11.43 17.66 -12.24
C LEU A 192 -12.89 18.09 -12.37
N GLY A 193 -13.22 19.28 -11.88
CA GLY A 193 -14.59 19.80 -11.80
C GLY A 193 -15.37 19.33 -10.58
N VAL A 194 -15.05 18.16 -10.03
CA VAL A 194 -15.73 17.61 -8.84
C VAL A 194 -15.00 17.98 -7.55
N VAL A 195 -13.67 17.97 -7.57
CA VAL A 195 -12.83 18.48 -6.49
C VAL A 195 -12.89 20.01 -6.54
N LYS A 196 -13.41 20.64 -5.46
CA LYS A 196 -13.54 22.10 -5.42
C LYS A 196 -12.16 22.74 -5.22
N THR A 197 -12.03 24.00 -5.64
CA THR A 197 -10.84 24.80 -5.41
C THR A 197 -10.47 24.81 -3.93
N ASP A 198 -9.17 24.67 -3.64
CA ASP A 198 -8.58 24.65 -2.29
C ASP A 198 -8.98 23.47 -1.38
N GLU A 199 -9.81 22.52 -1.84
CA GLU A 199 -10.02 21.29 -1.09
C GLU A 199 -8.75 20.44 -1.06
N LYS A 200 -8.38 20.00 0.14
CA LYS A 200 -7.28 19.07 0.36
C LYS A 200 -7.80 17.79 1.00
N PHE A 201 -7.21 16.68 0.59
CA PHE A 201 -7.56 15.34 1.03
C PHE A 201 -6.30 14.55 1.37
N ASP A 202 -6.42 13.66 2.34
CA ASP A 202 -5.37 12.71 2.69
C ASP A 202 -5.24 11.62 1.64
N PHE A 203 -6.36 11.22 1.03
CA PHE A 203 -6.33 10.27 -0.06
C PHE A 203 -7.55 10.39 -0.99
N CYS A 204 -7.40 9.94 -2.23
CA CYS A 204 -8.53 9.43 -2.99
C CYS A 204 -8.47 7.91 -3.11
N MET A 205 -9.63 7.28 -3.28
CA MET A 205 -9.77 5.86 -3.55
C MET A 205 -10.80 5.61 -4.64
N CYS A 206 -10.64 4.49 -5.34
CA CYS A 206 -11.56 4.10 -6.41
C CYS A 206 -11.58 2.58 -6.56
N ASN A 207 -12.78 2.01 -6.71
CA ASN A 207 -12.97 0.68 -7.27
C ASN A 207 -13.54 0.84 -8.69
N PRO A 208 -12.68 0.93 -9.72
CA PRO A 208 -13.12 1.36 -11.04
C PRO A 208 -13.99 0.30 -11.72
N PRO A 209 -14.84 0.70 -12.69
CA PRO A 209 -15.44 -0.24 -13.62
C PRO A 209 -14.33 -1.03 -14.34
N PHE A 210 -14.35 -2.36 -14.21
CA PHE A 210 -13.23 -3.19 -14.64
C PHE A 210 -13.27 -3.57 -16.12
N PHE A 211 -14.47 -3.67 -16.69
CA PHE A 211 -14.72 -4.38 -17.94
C PHE A 211 -14.89 -3.42 -19.12
N VAL A 212 -14.60 -3.91 -20.32
CA VAL A 212 -14.87 -3.15 -21.55
C VAL A 212 -16.32 -3.34 -22.00
N THR A 213 -16.90 -4.51 -21.71
CA THR A 213 -18.29 -4.85 -22.05
C THR A 213 -18.97 -5.60 -20.91
N MET A 214 -20.31 -5.58 -20.88
CA MET A 214 -21.08 -6.36 -19.90
C MET A 214 -20.94 -7.87 -20.12
N ASP A 215 -20.71 -8.31 -21.36
CA ASP A 215 -20.44 -9.73 -21.67
C ASP A 215 -19.19 -10.21 -20.94
N GLU A 216 -18.12 -9.40 -20.91
CA GLU A 216 -16.90 -9.71 -20.15
C GLU A 216 -17.17 -9.79 -18.64
N ALA A 217 -18.02 -8.90 -18.12
CA ALA A 217 -18.42 -8.91 -16.72
C ALA A 217 -19.21 -10.18 -16.32
N GLY A 218 -20.00 -10.73 -17.25
CA GLY A 218 -20.79 -11.94 -17.05
C GLY A 218 -20.00 -13.26 -17.06
N LEU A 219 -18.71 -13.24 -17.38
CA LEU A 219 -17.90 -14.45 -17.54
C LEU A 219 -17.54 -15.18 -16.25
N ASN A 220 -17.84 -14.63 -15.07
CA ASN A 220 -17.62 -15.34 -13.81
C ASN A 220 -18.89 -16.10 -13.36
N PRO A 221 -19.00 -17.41 -13.63
CA PRO A 221 -20.22 -18.17 -13.36
C PRO A 221 -20.44 -18.44 -11.86
N ASN A 222 -19.47 -18.14 -10.99
CA ASN A 222 -19.47 -18.55 -9.58
C ASN A 222 -20.01 -17.48 -8.63
N THR A 223 -20.32 -16.28 -9.12
CA THR A 223 -20.80 -15.16 -8.31
C THR A 223 -21.97 -14.47 -9.00
N SER A 224 -22.95 -13.99 -8.25
CA SER A 224 -23.95 -13.07 -8.76
C SER A 224 -23.25 -11.80 -9.22
N CYS A 225 -23.21 -11.57 -10.54
CA CYS A 225 -22.70 -10.33 -11.11
C CYS A 225 -23.84 -9.30 -11.10
N GLY A 226 -24.25 -8.88 -9.90
CA GLY A 226 -24.99 -7.63 -9.75
C GLY A 226 -24.12 -6.46 -10.21
N GLY A 227 -24.72 -5.31 -10.46
CA GLY A 227 -24.01 -4.13 -10.93
C GLY A 227 -24.58 -3.62 -12.24
N THR A 228 -24.77 -2.31 -12.29
CA THR A 228 -25.22 -1.63 -13.51
C THR A 228 -24.07 -1.50 -14.52
N PRO A 229 -24.36 -1.29 -15.82
CA PRO A 229 -23.31 -1.00 -16.80
C PRO A 229 -22.40 0.16 -16.39
N ALA A 230 -22.94 1.17 -15.70
CA ALA A 230 -22.17 2.31 -15.21
C ALA A 230 -21.17 1.94 -14.08
N GLU A 231 -21.47 0.91 -13.28
CA GLU A 231 -20.58 0.42 -12.21
C GLU A 231 -19.53 -0.58 -12.72
N MET A 232 -19.85 -1.29 -13.81
CA MET A 232 -19.10 -2.46 -14.24
C MET A 232 -18.23 -2.19 -15.47
N VAL A 233 -18.67 -1.29 -16.36
CA VAL A 233 -18.10 -1.12 -17.70
C VAL A 233 -17.59 0.31 -17.92
N CYS A 234 -16.42 0.40 -18.53
CA CYS A 234 -15.87 1.64 -19.06
C CYS A 234 -15.19 1.37 -20.40
N PRO A 235 -15.34 2.23 -21.41
CA PRO A 235 -14.54 2.13 -22.64
C PRO A 235 -13.04 2.08 -22.30
N GLY A 236 -12.33 1.08 -22.86
CA GLY A 236 -10.92 0.82 -22.54
C GLY A 236 -10.67 0.16 -21.17
N GLY A 237 -11.73 -0.21 -20.45
CA GLY A 237 -11.70 -0.93 -19.18
C GLY A 237 -11.01 -0.15 -18.04
N GLU A 238 -10.61 -0.89 -17.00
CA GLU A 238 -9.92 -0.30 -15.85
C GLU A 238 -8.66 0.49 -16.22
N GLN A 239 -7.93 0.04 -17.24
CA GLN A 239 -6.67 0.67 -17.62
C GLN A 239 -6.91 2.08 -18.15
N ALA A 240 -7.93 2.28 -18.98
CA ALA A 240 -8.30 3.60 -19.48
C ALA A 240 -8.88 4.48 -18.36
N PHE A 241 -9.71 3.91 -17.48
CA PHE A 241 -10.26 4.64 -16.33
C PHE A 241 -9.16 5.18 -15.41
N ILE A 242 -8.26 4.31 -14.95
CA ILE A 242 -7.17 4.69 -14.05
C ILE A 242 -6.16 5.59 -14.78
N SER A 243 -5.94 5.40 -16.09
CA SER A 243 -5.11 6.32 -16.88
C SER A 243 -5.64 7.77 -16.85
N ARG A 244 -6.97 7.96 -16.88
CA ARG A 244 -7.57 9.30 -16.74
C ARG A 244 -7.41 9.85 -15.33
N MET A 245 -7.58 9.02 -14.29
CA MET A 245 -7.26 9.42 -12.91
C MET A 245 -5.80 9.89 -12.78
N ILE A 246 -4.87 9.21 -13.45
CA ILE A 246 -3.46 9.62 -13.49
C ILE A 246 -3.32 11.00 -14.15
N GLN A 247 -3.99 11.27 -15.28
CA GLN A 247 -3.97 12.59 -15.93
C GLN A 247 -4.53 13.69 -15.04
N ASP A 248 -5.67 13.46 -14.39
CA ASP A 248 -6.26 14.43 -13.46
C ASP A 248 -5.33 14.70 -12.27
N SER A 249 -4.65 13.66 -11.78
CA SER A 249 -3.70 13.79 -10.67
C SER A 249 -2.51 14.70 -10.99
N VAL A 250 -2.10 14.82 -12.26
CA VAL A 250 -1.04 15.75 -12.70
C VAL A 250 -1.46 17.20 -12.52
N GLN A 251 -2.76 17.50 -12.64
CA GLN A 251 -3.28 18.85 -12.43
C GLN A 251 -3.54 19.10 -10.94
N LEU A 252 -4.13 18.12 -10.24
CA LEU A 252 -4.51 18.25 -8.83
C LEU A 252 -3.30 18.20 -7.88
N LYS A 253 -2.22 17.50 -8.26
CA LYS A 253 -0.95 17.34 -7.53
C LYS A 253 -1.12 17.20 -6.02
N GLN A 254 -0.93 18.30 -5.30
CA GLN A 254 -0.88 18.35 -3.82
C GLN A 254 -2.26 18.54 -3.18
N SER A 255 -3.34 18.58 -3.96
CA SER A 255 -4.72 18.51 -3.45
C SER A 255 -4.99 17.17 -2.78
N PHE A 256 -4.24 16.12 -3.12
CA PHE A 256 -4.26 14.82 -2.47
C PHE A 256 -2.87 14.46 -1.97
N ARG A 257 -2.76 13.91 -0.75
CA ARG A 257 -1.50 13.29 -0.30
C ARG A 257 -1.25 11.98 -1.03
N TRP A 258 -2.28 11.13 -1.12
CA TRP A 258 -2.25 9.88 -1.87
C TRP A 258 -3.37 9.82 -2.90
N PHE A 259 -3.02 9.45 -4.13
CA PHE A 259 -4.00 8.97 -5.09
C PHE A 259 -3.96 7.44 -5.08
N THR A 260 -5.11 6.78 -5.04
CA THR A 260 -5.16 5.31 -5.03
C THR A 260 -6.29 4.76 -5.90
N SER A 261 -6.10 3.55 -6.42
CA SER A 261 -7.15 2.78 -7.09
C SER A 261 -6.98 1.28 -6.83
N MET A 262 -8.09 0.56 -6.76
CA MET A 262 -8.11 -0.89 -6.93
C MET A 262 -7.88 -1.24 -8.41
N VAL A 263 -7.28 -2.40 -8.64
CA VAL A 263 -6.96 -2.95 -9.96
C VAL A 263 -7.46 -4.40 -10.00
N GLY A 264 -8.25 -4.72 -11.02
CA GLY A 264 -8.86 -6.02 -11.25
C GLY A 264 -7.91 -7.06 -11.86
N LYS A 265 -6.98 -6.63 -12.74
CA LYS A 265 -6.04 -7.52 -13.42
C LYS A 265 -4.59 -7.13 -13.15
N LYS A 266 -3.75 -8.14 -12.82
CA LYS A 266 -2.30 -7.93 -12.57
C LYS A 266 -1.57 -7.33 -13.77
N SER A 267 -1.99 -7.64 -15.00
CA SER A 267 -1.41 -7.08 -16.23
C SER A 267 -1.59 -5.57 -16.31
N SER A 268 -2.76 -5.05 -15.91
CA SER A 268 -3.06 -3.62 -15.85
C SER A 268 -2.07 -2.87 -14.96
N LEU A 269 -1.67 -3.47 -13.82
CA LEU A 269 -0.73 -2.87 -12.86
C LEU A 269 0.62 -2.50 -13.49
N LYS A 270 1.15 -3.35 -14.38
CA LYS A 270 2.43 -3.11 -15.07
C LYS A 270 2.34 -1.87 -15.97
N ASN A 271 1.28 -1.78 -16.77
CA ASN A 271 1.08 -0.66 -17.69
C ASN A 271 0.85 0.65 -16.93
N LEU A 272 0.03 0.62 -15.88
CA LEU A 272 -0.24 1.79 -15.04
C LEU A 272 1.02 2.29 -14.32
N THR A 273 1.87 1.37 -13.84
CA THR A 273 3.16 1.74 -13.23
C THR A 273 4.10 2.43 -14.22
N SER A 274 4.10 2.03 -15.50
CA SER A 274 4.86 2.75 -16.55
C SER A 274 4.33 4.17 -16.70
N LYS A 275 3.02 4.32 -16.85
CA LYS A 275 2.37 5.62 -17.06
C LYS A 275 2.58 6.58 -15.89
N LEU A 276 2.58 6.08 -14.65
CA LEU A 276 2.92 6.85 -13.46
C LEU A 276 4.36 7.41 -13.50
N ARG A 277 5.32 6.61 -13.98
CA ARG A 277 6.71 7.07 -14.16
C ARG A 277 6.82 8.13 -15.23
N GLU A 278 6.09 7.99 -16.33
CA GLU A 278 6.06 8.95 -17.44
C GLU A 278 5.54 10.32 -16.99
N VAL A 279 4.51 10.37 -16.13
CA VAL A 279 3.98 11.64 -15.62
C VAL A 279 4.76 12.20 -14.42
N GLY A 280 5.85 11.55 -14.02
CA GLY A 280 6.79 12.07 -13.03
C GLY A 280 6.30 12.04 -11.57
N VAL A 281 5.48 11.05 -11.18
CA VAL A 281 5.13 10.87 -9.76
C VAL A 281 6.37 10.53 -8.93
N THR A 282 6.42 11.01 -7.69
CA THR A 282 7.59 10.85 -6.81
C THR A 282 7.59 9.52 -6.08
N VAL A 283 6.40 8.94 -5.86
CA VAL A 283 6.23 7.67 -5.14
C VAL A 283 5.17 6.83 -5.83
N VAL A 284 5.43 5.53 -5.97
CA VAL A 284 4.45 4.51 -6.34
C VAL A 284 4.51 3.36 -5.34
N LYS A 285 3.36 2.89 -4.89
CA LYS A 285 3.19 1.72 -4.03
C LYS A 285 2.11 0.81 -4.58
N THR A 286 2.29 -0.49 -4.40
CA THR A 286 1.33 -1.50 -4.83
C THR A 286 1.14 -2.53 -3.73
N THR A 287 -0.05 -3.13 -3.68
CA THR A 287 -0.35 -4.26 -2.78
C THR A 287 -1.22 -5.29 -3.48
N GLU A 288 -1.41 -6.44 -2.85
CA GLU A 288 -2.35 -7.48 -3.27
C GLU A 288 -3.37 -7.71 -2.16
N PHE A 289 -4.65 -7.70 -2.52
CA PHE A 289 -5.77 -8.07 -1.67
C PHE A 289 -6.22 -9.47 -2.06
N VAL A 290 -6.06 -10.43 -1.17
CA VAL A 290 -6.46 -11.82 -1.40
C VAL A 290 -7.60 -12.17 -0.46
N GLN A 291 -8.76 -12.51 -1.02
CA GLN A 291 -9.91 -13.02 -0.26
C GLN A 291 -10.48 -14.27 -0.94
N GLY A 292 -10.25 -15.43 -0.33
CA GLY A 292 -10.61 -16.72 -0.93
C GLY A 292 -9.91 -16.91 -2.26
N GLN A 293 -10.68 -17.14 -3.33
CA GLN A 293 -10.16 -17.32 -4.70
C GLN A 293 -10.00 -16.01 -5.47
N THR A 294 -10.43 -14.88 -4.90
CA THR A 294 -10.41 -13.58 -5.60
C THR A 294 -9.19 -12.78 -5.15
N SER A 295 -8.25 -12.57 -6.08
CA SER A 295 -7.19 -11.57 -5.93
C SER A 295 -7.59 -10.25 -6.59
N ARG A 296 -7.26 -9.15 -5.92
CA ARG A 296 -7.26 -7.79 -6.46
C ARG A 296 -5.93 -7.13 -6.11
N TRP A 297 -5.59 -6.07 -6.81
CA TRP A 297 -4.38 -5.30 -6.51
C TRP A 297 -4.75 -3.87 -6.13
N GLY A 298 -3.93 -3.24 -5.30
CA GLY A 298 -3.99 -1.81 -5.03
C GLY A 298 -2.82 -1.12 -5.71
N ILE A 299 -3.06 0.06 -6.27
CA ILE A 299 -2.01 0.98 -6.74
C ILE A 299 -2.20 2.34 -6.07
N ALA A 300 -1.11 2.90 -5.55
CA ALA A 300 -1.08 4.18 -4.87
C ALA A 300 0.08 5.02 -5.41
N TRP A 301 -0.13 6.31 -5.59
CA TRP A 301 0.90 7.24 -6.03
C TRP A 301 0.77 8.59 -5.35
N SER A 302 1.87 9.34 -5.34
CA SER A 302 1.92 10.69 -4.83
C SER A 302 2.88 11.56 -5.65
N PHE A 303 2.58 12.86 -5.71
CA PHE A 303 3.49 13.89 -6.19
C PHE A 303 4.28 14.55 -5.05
N ILE A 304 3.95 14.22 -3.80
CA ILE A 304 4.68 14.69 -2.64
C ILE A 304 5.99 13.89 -2.60
N PRO A 305 7.16 14.55 -2.61
CA PRO A 305 8.44 13.85 -2.49
C PRO A 305 8.42 12.96 -1.25
N PRO A 306 9.01 11.74 -1.32
CA PRO A 306 9.14 10.93 -0.14
C PRO A 306 9.76 11.74 0.98
N SER A 307 9.37 11.47 2.22
CA SER A 307 10.02 12.09 3.37
C SER A 307 11.50 11.84 3.16
N LYS A 308 12.27 12.92 2.98
CA LYS A 308 13.69 12.80 3.20
C LYS A 308 13.76 12.16 4.57
N LYS A 309 14.41 11.01 4.69
CA LYS A 309 15.08 10.76 5.95
C LYS A 309 16.01 11.96 6.08
N ILE A 310 15.52 13.03 6.71
CA ILE A 310 16.35 13.81 7.58
C ILE A 310 16.91 12.68 8.42
N VAL A 311 18.14 12.30 8.14
CA VAL A 311 18.97 11.66 9.14
C VAL A 311 18.92 12.68 10.24
N SER A 312 17.94 12.50 11.13
CA SER A 312 17.80 13.30 12.30
C SER A 312 19.18 13.23 12.93
N SER A 313 19.78 14.39 13.13
CA SER A 313 20.96 14.57 13.96
C SER A 313 20.76 14.04 15.38
N HIS A 314 19.58 13.50 15.70
CA HIS A 314 19.42 12.49 16.74
C HIS A 314 19.87 11.11 16.24
N VAL A 315 21.18 10.91 16.41
CA VAL A 315 21.78 9.60 16.54
C VAL A 315 21.07 8.85 17.66
N ALA A 316 20.09 8.04 17.27
CA ALA A 316 19.94 6.75 17.92
C ALA A 316 21.31 6.07 17.74
N THR A 317 22.02 5.87 18.84
CA THR A 317 23.25 5.08 18.92
C THR A 317 22.95 3.67 18.45
N LYS A 318 22.87 3.48 17.13
CA LYS A 318 22.92 2.16 16.53
C LYS A 318 24.34 1.68 16.73
N ASN A 319 24.52 0.88 17.76
CA ASN A 319 25.79 0.21 18.06
C ASN A 319 26.20 -0.79 16.96
N ILE A 320 25.38 -0.97 15.92
CA ILE A 320 25.61 -1.88 14.81
C ILE A 320 25.25 -1.17 13.49
N LEU A 321 26.18 -1.14 12.55
CA LEU A 321 26.02 -0.68 11.17
C LEU A 321 26.28 -1.85 10.20
N THR A 322 25.58 -1.88 9.07
CA THR A 322 25.70 -2.97 8.09
C THR A 322 25.50 -2.46 6.67
N PHE A 323 26.25 -3.02 5.71
CA PHE A 323 25.99 -2.87 4.27
C PHE A 323 26.33 -4.16 3.52
N MET A 324 25.81 -4.27 2.29
CA MET A 324 26.03 -5.41 1.39
C MET A 324 26.99 -5.02 0.27
N LEU A 325 27.99 -5.87 0.03
CA LEU A 325 28.82 -5.85 -1.16
C LEU A 325 28.30 -6.92 -2.12
N GLU A 326 27.59 -6.48 -3.14
CA GLU A 326 26.98 -7.33 -4.17
C GLU A 326 27.80 -7.26 -5.45
N GLY A 327 27.88 -8.38 -6.18
CA GLY A 327 28.59 -8.42 -7.47
C GLY A 327 30.10 -8.37 -7.33
N ILE A 328 30.64 -8.96 -6.26
CA ILE A 328 32.10 -9.05 -6.05
C ILE A 328 32.70 -9.91 -7.17
N HIS A 329 33.78 -9.43 -7.79
CA HIS A 329 34.49 -10.20 -8.81
C HIS A 329 34.95 -11.55 -8.27
N ARG A 330 34.80 -12.62 -9.07
CA ARG A 330 35.04 -14.02 -8.66
C ARG A 330 36.45 -14.31 -8.11
N GLN A 331 37.42 -13.45 -8.40
CA GLN A 331 38.79 -13.55 -7.91
C GLN A 331 38.95 -13.11 -6.44
N PHE A 332 37.98 -12.39 -5.90
CA PHE A 332 38.00 -11.88 -4.53
C PHE A 332 37.08 -12.70 -3.64
N CYS A 333 37.45 -12.79 -2.35
CA CYS A 333 36.71 -13.50 -1.32
C CYS A 333 36.66 -12.65 -0.05
N ALA A 334 35.95 -13.14 0.98
CA ALA A 334 35.82 -12.42 2.25
C ALA A 334 37.15 -12.02 2.88
N PHE A 335 38.21 -12.82 2.68
CA PHE A 335 39.56 -12.50 3.15
C PHE A 335 40.14 -11.26 2.49
N HIS A 336 39.99 -11.10 1.16
CA HIS A 336 40.47 -9.92 0.44
C HIS A 336 39.74 -8.64 0.88
N VAL A 337 38.42 -8.74 1.09
CA VAL A 337 37.64 -7.62 1.63
C VAL A 337 38.12 -7.25 3.03
N LEU A 338 38.41 -8.24 3.88
CA LEU A 338 38.89 -8.01 5.23
C LEU A 338 40.30 -7.36 5.26
N GLN A 339 41.17 -7.69 4.30
CA GLN A 339 42.47 -7.02 4.12
C GLN A 339 42.31 -5.56 3.64
N SER A 340 41.40 -5.30 2.70
CA SER A 340 41.13 -3.92 2.25
C SER A 340 40.55 -3.07 3.37
N VAL A 341 39.66 -3.63 4.20
CA VAL A 341 39.18 -2.97 5.43
C VAL A 341 40.36 -2.60 6.35
N GLU A 342 41.31 -3.51 6.57
CA GLU A 342 42.51 -3.22 7.37
C GLU A 342 43.33 -2.08 6.79
N SER A 343 43.61 -2.11 5.49
CA SER A 343 44.37 -1.06 4.79
C SER A 343 43.69 0.31 4.90
N PHE A 344 42.39 0.37 4.63
CA PHE A 344 41.58 1.60 4.71
C PHE A 344 41.72 2.30 6.07
N PHE A 345 41.70 1.53 7.16
CA PHE A 345 41.82 2.08 8.51
C PHE A 345 43.26 2.41 8.90
N LYS A 346 44.25 1.61 8.49
CA LYS A 346 45.67 1.92 8.72
C LYS A 346 46.11 3.20 8.00
N GLU A 347 45.65 3.42 6.77
CA GLU A 347 45.90 4.66 6.02
C GLU A 347 45.33 5.90 6.72
N SER A 348 44.24 5.71 7.48
CA SER A 348 43.61 6.74 8.31
C SER A 348 44.26 6.88 9.70
N GLY A 349 45.38 6.19 9.96
CA GLY A 349 46.13 6.25 11.22
C GLY A 349 45.55 5.41 12.36
N ALA A 350 44.60 4.50 12.10
CA ALA A 350 44.03 3.61 13.11
C ALA A 350 44.88 2.36 13.36
N SER A 351 44.85 1.86 14.59
CA SER A 351 45.41 0.54 14.92
C SER A 351 44.37 -0.54 14.63
N CYS A 352 44.79 -1.62 13.98
CA CYS A 352 43.90 -2.72 13.56
C CYS A 352 44.41 -4.07 14.07
N ILE A 353 43.51 -4.88 14.62
CA ILE A 353 43.79 -6.26 15.04
C ILE A 353 42.92 -7.20 14.19
N LEU A 354 43.54 -7.83 13.19
CA LEU A 354 42.90 -8.76 12.27
C LEU A 354 42.80 -10.17 12.86
N ASN A 355 41.61 -10.77 12.81
CA ASN A 355 41.40 -12.19 13.07
C ASN A 355 40.83 -12.88 11.81
N ALA A 356 41.73 -13.40 10.99
CA ALA A 356 41.37 -14.06 9.74
C ALA A 356 40.53 -15.35 9.94
N ALA A 357 40.75 -16.08 11.04
CA ALA A 357 40.03 -17.33 11.31
C ALA A 357 38.54 -17.09 11.61
N SER A 358 38.21 -15.94 12.20
CA SER A 358 36.83 -15.56 12.57
C SER A 358 36.27 -14.41 11.70
N PHE A 359 36.96 -14.07 10.61
CA PHE A 359 36.58 -13.02 9.63
C PHE A 359 36.17 -11.68 10.25
N TYR A 360 36.90 -11.22 11.26
CA TYR A 360 36.70 -9.89 11.83
C TYR A 360 38.00 -9.12 12.02
N ILE A 361 37.85 -7.81 12.16
CA ILE A 361 38.92 -6.88 12.49
C ILE A 361 38.44 -5.94 13.59
N ASP A 362 39.22 -5.80 14.65
CA ASP A 362 39.01 -4.78 15.67
C ASP A 362 39.81 -3.53 15.27
N VAL A 363 39.13 -2.39 15.20
CA VAL A 363 39.70 -1.09 14.82
C VAL A 363 39.69 -0.16 16.02
N ILE A 364 40.83 0.48 16.28
CA ILE A 364 41.08 1.40 17.40
C ILE A 364 41.62 2.71 16.84
N SER A 365 40.87 3.80 16.98
CA SER A 365 41.27 5.15 16.51
C SER A 365 40.75 6.22 17.45
N ASN A 366 41.62 7.08 18.00
CA ASN A 366 41.32 8.32 18.73
C ASN A 366 39.96 8.33 19.48
N ASP A 367 39.81 7.40 20.45
CA ASP A 367 38.62 7.18 21.31
C ASP A 367 37.42 6.43 20.69
N LEU A 368 37.66 5.65 19.64
CA LEU A 368 36.66 4.79 19.00
C LEU A 368 37.16 3.36 18.89
N HIS A 369 36.47 2.43 19.55
CA HIS A 369 36.72 0.99 19.43
C HIS A 369 35.52 0.24 18.85
N PHE A 370 35.70 -0.32 17.66
CA PHE A 370 34.65 -1.06 16.98
C PHE A 370 35.20 -2.25 16.21
N ARG A 371 34.34 -3.23 15.99
CA ARG A 371 34.63 -4.46 15.25
C ARG A 371 33.93 -4.42 13.90
N ILE A 372 34.66 -4.73 12.85
CA ILE A 372 34.08 -5.04 11.54
C ILE A 372 34.14 -6.54 11.35
N THR A 373 33.04 -7.14 10.88
CA THR A 373 32.94 -8.56 10.54
C THR A 373 32.42 -8.70 9.12
N VAL A 374 33.00 -9.63 8.36
CA VAL A 374 32.65 -9.88 6.95
C VAL A 374 32.09 -11.30 6.85
N PHE A 375 30.86 -11.43 6.36
CA PHE A 375 30.18 -12.72 6.22
C PHE A 375 29.73 -12.92 4.78
N GLU A 376 29.98 -14.11 4.23
CA GLU A 376 29.37 -14.50 2.96
C GLU A 376 27.91 -14.91 3.19
N GLN A 377 26.98 -14.22 2.52
CA GLN A 377 25.55 -14.53 2.58
C GLN A 377 25.18 -15.56 1.51
N ILE A 378 25.66 -15.31 0.29
CA ILE A 378 25.54 -16.17 -0.89
C ILE A 378 26.79 -15.94 -1.77
N PRO A 379 27.14 -16.87 -2.68
CA PRO A 379 28.27 -16.69 -3.59
C PRO A 379 28.26 -15.33 -4.30
N GLY A 380 29.34 -14.56 -4.14
CA GLY A 380 29.50 -13.23 -4.75
C GLY A 380 28.80 -12.08 -4.01
N THR A 381 28.26 -12.33 -2.80
CA THR A 381 27.62 -11.32 -1.96
C THR A 381 28.09 -11.42 -0.50
N LEU A 382 28.73 -10.36 0.01
CA LEU A 382 29.22 -10.29 1.39
C LEU A 382 28.47 -9.23 2.20
N LEU A 383 28.08 -9.58 3.42
CA LEU A 383 27.60 -8.66 4.44
C LEU A 383 28.80 -8.13 5.24
N VAL A 384 28.97 -6.81 5.26
CA VAL A 384 29.94 -6.13 6.13
C VAL A 384 29.19 -5.50 7.30
N ARG A 385 29.56 -5.89 8.52
CA ARG A 385 28.92 -5.46 9.77
C ARG A 385 29.91 -4.77 10.69
N GLY A 386 29.66 -3.52 11.05
CA GLY A 386 30.39 -2.77 12.07
C GLY A 386 29.63 -2.81 13.39
N SER A 387 30.33 -3.02 14.50
CA SER A 387 29.74 -3.02 15.84
C SER A 387 30.63 -2.31 16.85
N LEU A 388 30.08 -1.36 17.59
CA LEU A 388 30.80 -0.70 18.69
C LEU A 388 31.01 -1.68 19.84
N LYS A 389 32.17 -1.62 20.49
CA LYS A 389 32.37 -2.38 21.71
C LYS A 389 31.56 -1.78 22.87
N PRO A 390 31.08 -2.60 23.83
CA PRO A 390 30.32 -2.11 24.97
C PRO A 390 31.13 -1.08 25.79
N GLY A 391 30.55 0.10 26.04
CA GLY A 391 31.18 1.17 26.85
C GLY A 391 31.71 2.36 26.05
N GLU A 392 31.72 2.30 24.72
CA GLU A 392 32.17 3.39 23.85
C GLU A 392 31.05 4.44 23.62
N ILE A 393 31.34 5.72 23.85
CA ILE A 393 30.43 6.85 23.60
C ILE A 393 30.92 7.58 22.35
N VAL A 394 30.17 7.46 21.24
CA VAL A 394 30.59 8.02 19.95
C VAL A 394 29.94 9.38 19.72
N VAL A 395 30.70 10.31 19.17
CA VAL A 395 30.17 11.56 18.62
C VAL A 395 29.08 11.23 17.58
N PRO A 396 27.85 11.75 17.75
CA PRO A 396 26.75 11.53 16.81
C PRO A 396 27.18 11.69 15.34
N GLY A 397 27.16 10.60 14.57
CA GLY A 397 27.33 10.60 13.11
C GLY A 397 28.73 10.20 12.63
N LEU A 398 29.76 10.23 13.48
CA LEU A 398 31.14 9.93 13.09
C LEU A 398 31.29 8.49 12.56
N LEU A 399 30.81 7.49 13.30
CA LEU A 399 30.87 6.09 12.88
C LEU A 399 30.08 5.82 11.59
N SER A 400 28.96 6.53 11.39
CA SER A 400 28.16 6.41 10.17
C SER A 400 28.89 6.98 8.95
N THR A 401 29.57 8.12 9.09
CA THR A 401 30.40 8.71 8.03
C THR A 401 31.56 7.78 7.65
N ILE A 402 32.25 7.23 8.65
CA ILE A 402 33.33 6.25 8.43
C ILE A 402 32.79 5.02 7.68
N PHE A 403 31.63 4.50 8.07
CA PHE A 403 31.04 3.32 7.43
C PHE A 403 30.60 3.58 5.99
N LEU A 404 30.12 4.79 5.67
CA LEU A 404 29.78 5.19 4.31
C LEU A 404 31.02 5.32 3.41
N GLN A 405 32.11 5.88 3.95
CA GLN A 405 33.38 5.98 3.21
C GLN A 405 33.98 4.59 2.94
N LEU A 406 33.91 3.70 3.93
CA LEU A 406 34.34 2.31 3.79
C LEU A 406 33.49 1.57 2.74
N GLU A 407 32.16 1.72 2.77
CA GLU A 407 31.27 1.10 1.77
C GLU A 407 31.62 1.54 0.34
N ASP A 408 31.83 2.84 0.12
CA ASP A 408 32.20 3.38 -1.19
C ASP A 408 33.57 2.87 -1.66
N ALA A 409 34.57 2.84 -0.77
CA ALA A 409 35.90 2.32 -1.07
C ALA A 409 35.84 0.84 -1.49
N LEU A 410 35.16 -0.01 -0.70
CA LEU A 410 35.05 -1.43 -0.99
C LEU A 410 34.22 -1.70 -2.26
N LYS A 411 33.16 -0.94 -2.53
CA LYS A 411 32.40 -1.07 -3.80
C LYS A 411 33.26 -0.70 -5.00
N LYS A 412 34.09 0.33 -4.91
CA LYS A 412 35.01 0.72 -5.98
C LYS A 412 36.04 -0.38 -6.25
N GLU A 413 36.60 -0.96 -5.20
CA GLU A 413 37.65 -1.97 -5.31
C GLU A 413 37.12 -3.34 -5.80
N PHE A 414 35.99 -3.80 -5.26
CA PHE A 414 35.54 -5.18 -5.44
C PHE A 414 34.38 -5.35 -6.43
N CYS A 415 33.59 -4.31 -6.67
CA CYS A 415 32.34 -4.40 -7.45
C CYS A 415 32.36 -3.58 -8.75
N SER A 416 33.32 -2.66 -8.93
CA SER A 416 33.40 -1.83 -10.14
C SER A 416 34.19 -2.52 -11.26
N GLY A 417 33.74 -2.36 -12.51
CA GLY A 417 34.26 -3.08 -13.68
C GLY A 417 35.64 -2.62 -14.21
N LYS A 418 36.53 -2.09 -13.37
CA LYS A 418 37.89 -1.72 -13.78
C LYS A 418 38.93 -2.43 -12.91
N VAL A 419 39.59 -3.41 -13.51
CA VAL A 419 40.82 -4.01 -12.97
C VAL A 419 41.88 -2.89 -12.87
N SER A 420 42.22 -2.48 -11.66
CA SER A 420 43.41 -1.67 -11.42
C SER A 420 44.62 -2.59 -11.45
N THR A 421 45.35 -2.60 -12.56
CA THR A 421 46.68 -3.20 -12.64
C THR A 421 47.69 -2.27 -11.98
N HIS A 422 47.88 -2.40 -10.68
CA HIS A 422 49.09 -1.94 -10.01
C HIS A 422 49.33 -2.84 -8.81
N LEU A 423 50.27 -3.79 -8.97
CA LEU A 423 51.16 -4.38 -7.95
C LEU A 423 51.71 -5.72 -8.45
N LEU A 424 52.51 -5.68 -9.52
CA LEU A 424 53.53 -6.68 -9.82
C LEU A 424 54.63 -5.96 -10.60
N ASP A 425 55.54 -5.32 -9.88
CA ASP A 425 56.90 -5.04 -10.37
C ASP A 425 57.79 -4.65 -9.18
N SER A 426 58.29 -5.68 -8.49
CA SER A 426 59.55 -5.61 -7.75
C SER A 426 59.94 -7.03 -7.34
N ASN A 427 60.62 -7.75 -8.24
CA ASN A 427 61.61 -8.79 -7.90
C ASN A 427 62.30 -9.28 -9.18
N HIS A 428 63.25 -8.47 -9.68
CA HIS A 428 64.44 -8.96 -10.37
C HIS A 428 65.60 -7.98 -10.14
N ALA A 429 66.31 -8.20 -9.03
CA ALA A 429 67.75 -8.12 -8.89
C ALA A 429 68.14 -8.98 -7.68
#